data_AF-A0A1N7SKM5-F1
#
_entry.id   AF-A0A1N7SKM5-F1
#
_cell.length_a   1.000
_cell.length_b   1.000
_cell.length_c   1.000
_cell.angle_alpha   90.00
_cell.angle_beta   90.00
_cell.angle_gamma   90.00
#
_symmetry.space_group_name_H-M   'P 1'
#
loop_
_entity.id
_entity.type
_entity.pdbx_description
1 polymer ?
#
loop_
_entity_poly.entity_id
_entity_poly.type
_entity_poly.pdbx_seq_one_letter_code
_entity_poly.pdbx_strand_id
1 'polypeptide(L)'
;MARIVPDDWKSLAATGAAARERETLALLEEALPADYTVYHGVHWTRLNQNFSVFGEADFVIVSPAGRLMIVEQKTGFLRETPKGLVKVYLQTERNVAIALAHTIEGLHRRFTAAFGAGTYFIEELLYCPDHIVKDAAIAGVNPARIVDATRRDRLAAVIRAALPADEPRLACASKIHHFLADELALTPDASALVGQAGTLVTRLAGGLASWARRLEFTPFRLRVIGTAGSGKTQLAVQVMKDAAARGQRPLYVCFNRPLADHIARVAPPEAKVANYHQLCDWIARDAGREPDFRSAQVFEELETRFADTPIGPRWQFDVLIVDEGQDFQQPWVAALERLLRPGAAWWWLEDPLQNLYMREPVALPGWTTLKETTNYRSPRDILDYVRDVVGASVPLAAALASGSPFDGSDISLSVYDEANAAEGSIEATKRAITQALSLGFRKQDIVVLSFRGREGSAMTAQDHLGPHRLRSFTGKYDLFGNPEYREGDVLFESIYRFKGQAAPCVIFTEIDFDAFDERIARKLFVGATRATMKLIVVASQRAARHLHLRDSKQVRDARET
;
A
#
# COMPACT_ATOMS: atom_id res chain seq x y z
N MET A 1 -10.80 5.35 40.17
CA MET A 1 -11.03 5.14 38.73
C MET A 1 -9.82 4.46 38.17
N ALA A 2 -10.00 3.37 37.44
CA ALA A 2 -8.90 2.63 36.82
C ALA A 2 -8.13 3.50 35.84
N ARG A 3 -6.85 3.19 35.66
CA ARG A 3 -6.00 3.90 34.70
C ARG A 3 -6.32 3.41 33.29
N ILE A 4 -6.71 4.30 32.37
CA ILE A 4 -6.90 3.97 30.96
C ILE A 4 -5.64 4.34 30.16
N VAL A 5 -5.22 3.47 29.24
CA VAL A 5 -4.05 3.68 28.39
C VAL A 5 -4.36 3.23 26.96
N PRO A 6 -4.17 4.08 25.93
CA PRO A 6 -3.81 5.51 26.00
C PRO A 6 -4.88 6.44 26.61
N ASP A 7 -4.42 7.58 27.12
CA ASP A 7 -5.16 8.57 27.94
C ASP A 7 -6.10 9.47 27.11
N ASP A 8 -5.94 9.50 25.78
CA ASP A 8 -6.58 10.41 24.82
C ASP A 8 -7.92 9.91 24.27
N TRP A 9 -8.46 8.84 24.86
CA TRP A 9 -9.70 8.20 24.42
C TRP A 9 -10.95 9.11 24.48
N LYS A 10 -10.90 10.20 25.28
CA LYS A 10 -12.01 11.16 25.46
C LYS A 10 -12.18 12.13 24.27
N SER A 11 -11.17 12.30 23.41
CA SER A 11 -11.18 13.22 22.25
C SER A 11 -11.67 12.63 20.93
N LEU A 12 -11.91 11.31 20.86
CA LEU A 12 -12.35 10.64 19.63
C LEU A 12 -13.83 10.93 19.31
N ALA A 13 -14.10 11.55 18.15
CA ALA A 13 -15.44 11.66 17.59
C ALA A 13 -15.87 10.27 17.07
N ALA A 14 -16.88 9.66 17.68
CA ALA A 14 -17.22 8.26 17.44
C ALA A 14 -18.68 8.08 17.00
N THR A 15 -18.91 7.26 15.97
CA THR A 15 -20.24 6.78 15.56
C THR A 15 -20.25 5.24 15.58
N GLY A 16 -21.39 4.63 15.92
CA GLY A 16 -21.56 3.17 15.88
C GLY A 16 -20.69 2.39 16.88
N ALA A 17 -19.92 1.41 16.39
CA ALA A 17 -19.11 0.51 17.23
C ALA A 17 -18.06 1.24 18.09
N ALA A 18 -17.47 2.32 17.55
CA ALA A 18 -16.52 3.15 18.28
C ALA A 18 -17.19 3.93 19.44
N ALA A 19 -18.48 4.25 19.33
CA ALA A 19 -19.22 4.88 20.43
C ALA A 19 -19.45 3.88 21.58
N ARG A 20 -19.75 2.62 21.24
CA ARG A 20 -19.89 1.53 22.22
C ARG A 20 -18.57 1.20 22.92
N GLU A 21 -17.47 1.22 22.20
CA GLU A 21 -16.13 1.04 22.77
C GLU A 21 -15.82 2.15 23.79
N ARG A 22 -16.14 3.41 23.45
CA ARG A 22 -16.02 4.55 24.36
C ARG A 22 -16.91 4.44 25.60
N GLU A 23 -18.15 3.96 25.44
CA GLU A 23 -19.05 3.70 26.57
C GLU A 23 -18.47 2.64 27.52
N THR A 24 -17.89 1.57 26.97
CA THR A 24 -17.23 0.52 27.76
C THR A 24 -16.00 1.07 28.48
N LEU A 25 -15.18 1.90 27.84
CA LEU A 25 -14.03 2.55 28.48
C LEU A 25 -14.46 3.45 29.64
N ALA A 26 -15.52 4.23 29.46
CA ALA A 26 -16.08 5.06 30.53
C ALA A 26 -16.57 4.20 31.71
N LEU A 27 -17.29 3.11 31.42
CA LEU A 27 -17.75 2.16 32.44
C LEU A 27 -16.58 1.53 33.20
N LEU A 28 -15.53 1.10 32.50
CA LEU A 28 -14.36 0.48 33.11
C LEU A 28 -13.52 1.49 33.92
N GLU A 29 -13.36 2.73 33.43
CA GLU A 29 -12.69 3.81 34.17
C GLU A 29 -13.39 4.07 35.51
N GLU A 30 -14.73 4.16 35.50
CA GLU A 30 -15.52 4.47 36.69
C GLU A 30 -15.64 3.30 37.66
N ALA A 31 -15.96 2.10 37.16
CA ALA A 31 -16.34 0.96 37.98
C ALA A 31 -15.17 0.09 38.49
N LEU A 32 -13.98 0.18 37.86
CA LEU A 32 -12.79 -0.50 38.34
C LEU A 32 -11.97 0.39 39.29
N PRO A 33 -11.33 -0.18 40.34
CA PRO A 33 -10.49 0.58 41.25
C PRO A 33 -9.21 1.10 40.59
N ALA A 34 -8.55 2.08 41.22
CA ALA A 34 -7.45 2.85 40.61
C ALA A 34 -6.14 2.06 40.41
N ASP A 35 -6.05 0.89 41.01
CA ASP A 35 -4.92 -0.04 40.93
C ASP A 35 -5.04 -1.02 39.74
N TYR A 36 -6.15 -1.00 39.00
CA TYR A 36 -6.29 -1.66 37.70
C TYR A 36 -5.86 -0.73 36.57
N THR A 37 -5.27 -1.32 35.54
CA THR A 37 -4.98 -0.61 34.28
C THR A 37 -5.75 -1.27 33.13
N VAL A 38 -6.43 -0.45 32.33
CA VAL A 38 -7.15 -0.88 31.14
C VAL A 38 -6.39 -0.35 29.93
N TYR A 39 -5.95 -1.28 29.10
CA TYR A 39 -5.34 -1.02 27.80
C TYR A 39 -6.38 -1.22 26.71
N HIS A 40 -6.43 -0.33 25.72
CA HIS A 40 -7.32 -0.42 24.56
C HIS A 40 -6.55 -0.21 23.27
N GLY A 41 -7.07 -0.74 22.15
CA GLY A 41 -6.36 -0.69 20.85
C GLY A 41 -5.04 -1.46 20.86
N VAL A 42 -4.98 -2.61 21.56
CA VAL A 42 -3.76 -3.41 21.68
C VAL A 42 -3.57 -4.24 20.41
N HIS A 43 -2.56 -3.88 19.61
CA HIS A 43 -2.14 -4.66 18.45
C HIS A 43 -0.74 -5.24 18.67
N TRP A 44 -0.48 -6.42 18.12
CA TRP A 44 0.87 -6.98 18.12
C TRP A 44 1.28 -7.61 16.81
N THR A 45 2.59 -7.54 16.54
CA THR A 45 3.22 -8.15 15.37
C THR A 45 4.03 -9.38 15.76
N ARG A 46 3.90 -10.45 14.97
CA ARG A 46 4.77 -11.63 15.07
C ARG A 46 6.19 -11.23 14.64
N LEU A 47 7.20 -11.64 15.40
CA LEU A 47 8.59 -11.71 14.92
C LEU A 47 9.00 -13.17 15.01
N ASN A 48 8.66 -13.94 13.98
CA ASN A 48 9.36 -15.19 13.69
C ASN A 48 10.15 -14.96 12.40
N GLN A 49 11.38 -15.48 12.37
CA GLN A 49 12.33 -15.39 11.25
C GLN A 49 11.62 -15.48 9.88
N ASN A 50 11.39 -14.30 9.28
CA ASN A 50 10.79 -13.99 7.98
C ASN A 50 9.34 -13.49 7.89
N PHE A 51 8.51 -13.42 8.95
CA PHE A 51 7.15 -12.87 8.82
C PHE A 51 6.58 -12.21 10.09
N SER A 52 5.79 -11.15 9.87
CA SER A 52 4.91 -10.54 10.88
C SER A 52 3.44 -10.79 10.57
N VAL A 53 2.74 -11.38 11.54
CA VAL A 53 1.28 -11.59 11.59
C VAL A 53 0.73 -10.66 12.67
N PHE A 54 -0.35 -9.94 12.38
CA PHE A 54 -0.99 -9.00 13.30
C PHE A 54 -2.06 -9.72 14.15
N GLY A 55 -2.01 -9.56 15.48
CA GLY A 55 -3.10 -9.90 16.39
C GLY A 55 -3.67 -8.63 17.02
N GLU A 56 -4.97 -8.61 17.33
CA GLU A 56 -5.72 -7.46 17.89
C GLU A 56 -6.57 -7.94 19.08
N ALA A 57 -6.59 -7.14 20.15
CA ALA A 57 -7.50 -7.30 21.30
C ALA A 57 -8.17 -5.96 21.62
N ASP A 58 -9.50 -5.98 21.80
CA ASP A 58 -10.29 -4.76 22.05
C ASP A 58 -9.89 -4.10 23.38
N PHE A 59 -9.82 -4.88 24.48
CA PHE A 59 -9.26 -4.42 25.74
C PHE A 59 -8.38 -5.46 26.42
N VAL A 60 -7.34 -4.99 27.12
CA VAL A 60 -6.53 -5.80 28.03
C VAL A 60 -6.53 -5.15 29.40
N ILE A 61 -7.06 -5.86 30.40
CA ILE A 61 -7.15 -5.38 31.77
C ILE A 61 -6.05 -6.04 32.59
N VAL A 62 -5.26 -5.24 33.30
CA VAL A 62 -4.18 -5.71 34.18
C VAL A 62 -4.54 -5.40 35.62
N SER A 63 -4.54 -6.42 36.47
CA SER A 63 -4.78 -6.31 37.90
C SER A 63 -3.52 -5.86 38.68
N PRO A 64 -3.65 -5.44 39.94
CA PRO A 64 -2.51 -5.07 40.78
C PRO A 64 -1.50 -6.22 40.98
N ALA A 65 -2.00 -7.46 40.94
CA ALA A 65 -1.19 -8.67 41.01
C ALA A 65 -0.41 -8.96 39.72
N GLY A 66 -0.64 -8.21 38.63
CA GLY A 66 -0.02 -8.44 37.32
C GLY A 66 -0.68 -9.56 36.52
N ARG A 67 -1.93 -9.89 36.82
CA ARG A 67 -2.72 -10.86 36.05
C ARG A 67 -3.53 -10.12 34.99
N LEU A 68 -3.71 -10.75 33.83
CA LEU A 68 -4.32 -10.11 32.68
C LEU A 68 -5.66 -10.74 32.33
N MET A 69 -6.57 -9.92 31.83
CA MET A 69 -7.80 -10.36 31.18
C MET A 69 -7.92 -9.68 29.83
N ILE A 70 -8.07 -10.48 28.78
CA ILE A 70 -8.43 -10.02 27.45
C ILE A 70 -9.95 -9.93 27.41
N VAL A 71 -10.47 -8.74 27.08
CA VAL A 71 -11.89 -8.53 26.85
C VAL A 71 -12.09 -8.35 25.36
N GLU A 72 -12.78 -9.30 24.74
CA GLU A 72 -13.20 -9.21 23.35
C GLU A 72 -14.62 -8.64 23.32
N GLN A 73 -14.77 -7.44 22.75
CA GLN A 73 -16.06 -6.77 22.66
C GLN A 73 -16.69 -6.98 21.28
N LYS A 74 -17.90 -7.53 21.28
CA LYS A 74 -18.70 -7.72 20.07
C LYS A 74 -20.00 -6.94 20.15
N THR A 75 -20.00 -5.80 19.47
CA THR A 75 -21.14 -4.89 19.32
C THR A 75 -22.00 -5.22 18.11
N GLY A 76 -23.28 -4.85 18.18
CA GLY A 76 -24.26 -5.10 17.14
C GLY A 76 -24.81 -6.53 17.09
N PHE A 77 -25.36 -6.91 15.94
CA PHE A 77 -26.07 -8.19 15.77
C PHE A 77 -25.09 -9.36 15.65
N LEU A 78 -25.18 -10.31 16.58
CA LEU A 78 -24.52 -11.62 16.50
C LEU A 78 -25.55 -12.69 16.11
N ARG A 79 -25.07 -13.75 15.47
CA ARG A 79 -25.90 -14.89 15.09
C ARG A 79 -25.39 -16.14 15.81
N GLU A 80 -26.32 -16.90 16.37
CA GLU A 80 -26.02 -18.20 16.95
C GLU A 80 -26.17 -19.28 15.86
N THR A 81 -25.13 -20.08 15.64
CA THR A 81 -25.14 -21.17 14.65
C THR A 81 -24.74 -22.49 15.32
N PRO A 82 -25.05 -23.66 14.72
CA PRO A 82 -24.58 -24.95 15.23
C PRO A 82 -23.05 -25.07 15.35
N LYS A 83 -22.29 -24.20 14.67
CA LYS A 83 -20.84 -24.15 14.69
C LYS A 83 -20.27 -23.14 15.69
N GLY A 84 -21.12 -22.34 16.34
CA GLY A 84 -20.70 -21.34 17.31
C GLY A 84 -21.41 -20.00 17.21
N LEU A 85 -21.12 -19.10 18.14
CA LEU A 85 -21.48 -17.68 18.06
C LEU A 85 -20.66 -17.01 16.95
N VAL A 86 -21.34 -16.38 15.99
CA VAL A 86 -20.67 -15.71 14.86
C VAL A 86 -21.03 -14.22 14.82
N LYS A 87 -20.02 -13.37 14.59
CA LYS A 87 -20.26 -11.98 14.22
C LYS A 87 -20.41 -11.89 12.71
N VAL A 88 -21.53 -11.32 12.29
CA VAL A 88 -21.89 -11.17 10.89
C VAL A 88 -21.36 -9.82 10.41
N TYR A 89 -20.23 -9.83 9.71
CA TYR A 89 -19.66 -8.64 9.11
C TYR A 89 -20.02 -8.63 7.64
N LEU A 90 -21.08 -7.89 7.25
CA LEU A 90 -21.63 -7.79 5.90
C LEU A 90 -21.93 -9.16 5.24
N GLN A 91 -20.88 -9.93 4.98
CA GLN A 91 -20.70 -11.04 4.07
C GLN A 91 -19.73 -12.15 4.56
N THR A 92 -19.06 -11.99 5.72
CA THR A 92 -18.34 -13.09 6.40
C THR A 92 -18.93 -13.40 7.77
N GLU A 93 -18.88 -14.66 8.18
CA GLU A 93 -19.16 -15.10 9.54
C GLU A 93 -17.84 -15.43 10.19
N ARG A 94 -17.46 -14.61 11.16
CA ARG A 94 -16.32 -14.93 12.01
C ARG A 94 -16.85 -15.58 13.26
N ASN A 95 -16.45 -16.82 13.48
CA ASN A 95 -16.70 -17.50 14.74
C ASN A 95 -15.92 -16.77 15.83
N VAL A 96 -16.67 -16.25 16.80
CA VAL A 96 -16.15 -15.42 17.88
C VAL A 96 -15.18 -16.22 18.75
N ALA A 97 -15.49 -17.48 19.04
CA ALA A 97 -14.63 -18.38 19.83
C ALA A 97 -13.30 -18.66 19.13
N ILE A 98 -13.34 -18.93 17.82
CA ILE A 98 -12.13 -19.23 17.05
C ILE A 98 -11.23 -17.98 16.97
N ALA A 99 -11.82 -16.81 16.74
CA ALA A 99 -11.08 -15.56 16.73
C ALA A 99 -10.42 -15.30 18.09
N LEU A 100 -11.16 -15.45 19.18
CA LEU A 100 -10.67 -15.26 20.54
C LEU A 100 -9.56 -16.27 20.90
N ALA A 101 -9.73 -17.54 20.55
CA ALA A 101 -8.73 -18.58 20.78
C ALA A 101 -7.40 -18.27 20.05
N HIS A 102 -7.46 -17.77 18.81
CA HIS A 102 -6.26 -17.34 18.07
C HIS A 102 -5.58 -16.13 18.72
N THR A 103 -6.36 -15.15 19.17
CA THR A 103 -5.86 -13.97 19.89
C THR A 103 -5.13 -14.38 21.16
N ILE A 104 -5.72 -15.28 21.95
CA ILE A 104 -5.17 -15.80 23.20
C ILE A 104 -3.91 -16.63 22.96
N GLU A 105 -3.94 -17.55 22.00
CA GLU A 105 -2.76 -18.36 21.67
C GLU A 105 -1.59 -17.47 21.22
N GLY A 106 -1.89 -16.43 20.43
CA GLY A 106 -0.93 -15.41 20.04
C GLY A 106 -0.28 -14.72 21.26
N LEU A 107 -1.10 -14.25 22.20
CA LEU A 107 -0.62 -13.55 23.39
C LEU A 107 0.18 -14.48 24.32
N HIS A 108 -0.30 -15.70 24.56
CA HIS A 108 0.41 -16.71 25.36
C HIS A 108 1.81 -16.99 24.82
N ARG A 109 1.99 -17.15 23.51
CA ARG A 109 3.33 -17.38 22.93
C ARG A 109 4.27 -16.20 23.20
N ARG A 110 3.77 -14.97 23.11
CA ARG A 110 4.58 -13.75 23.34
C ARG A 110 4.93 -13.57 24.81
N PHE A 111 3.97 -13.76 25.70
CA PHE A 111 4.20 -13.72 27.13
C PHE A 111 5.16 -14.83 27.57
N THR A 112 5.06 -16.01 26.96
CA THR A 112 6.01 -17.10 27.19
C THR A 112 7.42 -16.72 26.72
N ALA A 113 7.55 -16.08 25.56
CA ALA A 113 8.85 -15.60 25.07
C ALA A 113 9.45 -14.48 25.93
N ALA A 114 8.61 -13.57 26.44
CA ALA A 114 9.05 -12.41 27.23
C ALA A 114 9.30 -12.73 28.70
N PHE A 115 8.50 -13.63 29.30
CA PHE A 115 8.46 -13.86 30.74
C PHE A 115 8.74 -15.32 31.15
N GLY A 116 8.74 -16.26 30.21
CA GLY A 116 8.84 -17.69 30.48
C GLY A 116 7.46 -18.36 30.67
N ALA A 117 7.39 -19.67 30.45
CA ALA A 117 6.15 -20.43 30.64
C ALA A 117 5.79 -20.50 32.14
N GLY A 118 4.51 -20.33 32.48
CA GLY A 118 4.00 -20.47 33.84
C GLY A 118 4.31 -19.30 34.79
N THR A 119 4.90 -18.21 34.30
CA THR A 119 5.26 -17.03 35.11
C THR A 119 4.25 -15.89 35.00
N TYR A 120 3.23 -16.04 34.16
CA TYR A 120 2.20 -15.06 33.86
C TYR A 120 0.81 -15.72 33.86
N PHE A 121 -0.24 -14.90 33.92
CA PHE A 121 -1.63 -15.37 33.93
C PHE A 121 -2.48 -14.54 32.99
N ILE A 122 -3.20 -15.20 32.09
CA ILE A 122 -4.11 -14.59 31.12
C ILE A 122 -5.45 -15.28 31.25
N GLU A 123 -6.51 -14.47 31.38
CA GLU A 123 -7.89 -14.89 31.23
C GLU A 123 -8.55 -14.21 30.03
N GLU A 124 -9.69 -14.75 29.63
CA GLU A 124 -10.52 -14.26 28.54
C GLU A 124 -11.90 -13.88 29.06
N LEU A 125 -12.51 -12.88 28.43
CA LEU A 125 -13.89 -12.48 28.66
C LEU A 125 -14.50 -12.05 27.33
N LEU A 126 -15.68 -12.59 27.03
CA LEU A 126 -16.48 -12.16 25.89
C LEU A 126 -17.53 -11.15 26.36
N TYR A 127 -17.50 -9.94 25.80
CA TYR A 127 -18.45 -8.88 26.11
C TYR A 127 -19.34 -8.55 24.90
N CYS A 128 -20.64 -8.75 25.06
CA CYS A 128 -21.65 -8.54 24.01
C CYS A 128 -22.69 -7.53 24.49
N PRO A 129 -22.41 -6.21 24.47
CA PRO A 129 -23.30 -5.19 25.05
C PRO A 129 -24.68 -5.09 24.38
N ASP A 130 -24.77 -5.48 23.10
CA ASP A 130 -25.98 -5.34 22.28
C ASP A 130 -26.65 -6.68 21.95
N HIS A 131 -26.15 -7.80 22.48
CA HIS A 131 -26.63 -9.14 22.14
C HIS A 131 -26.82 -10.02 23.39
N ILE A 132 -27.88 -10.82 23.41
CA ILE A 132 -28.16 -11.81 24.47
C ILE A 132 -27.68 -13.17 23.96
N VAL A 133 -26.77 -13.83 24.70
CA VAL A 133 -26.24 -15.13 24.32
C VAL A 133 -27.17 -16.22 24.87
N LYS A 134 -27.89 -16.93 23.99
CA LYS A 134 -28.89 -17.92 24.42
C LYS A 134 -28.26 -19.25 24.81
N ASP A 135 -27.25 -19.69 24.06
CA ASP A 135 -26.47 -20.89 24.39
C ASP A 135 -25.00 -20.53 24.65
N ALA A 136 -24.59 -20.68 25.92
CA ALA A 136 -23.21 -20.41 26.33
C ALA A 136 -22.22 -21.47 25.84
N ALA A 137 -22.68 -22.70 25.52
CA ALA A 137 -21.81 -23.79 25.07
C ALA A 137 -21.24 -23.55 23.67
N ILE A 138 -21.96 -22.80 22.83
CA ILE A 138 -21.55 -22.47 21.45
C ILE A 138 -20.67 -21.21 21.37
N ALA A 139 -20.53 -20.45 22.46
CA ALA A 139 -19.66 -19.27 22.50
C ALA A 139 -18.18 -19.63 22.67
N GLY A 140 -17.86 -20.89 22.99
CA GLY A 140 -16.49 -21.43 23.10
C GLY A 140 -15.62 -20.79 24.18
N VAL A 141 -16.24 -20.09 25.12
CA VAL A 141 -15.65 -19.42 26.29
C VAL A 141 -16.35 -19.94 27.54
N ASN A 142 -15.67 -19.94 28.68
CA ASN A 142 -16.30 -20.29 29.96
C ASN A 142 -17.59 -19.45 30.18
N PRO A 143 -18.76 -20.06 30.44
CA PRO A 143 -20.02 -19.33 30.66
C PRO A 143 -19.95 -18.26 31.76
N ALA A 144 -19.11 -18.44 32.78
CA ALA A 144 -18.86 -17.44 33.82
C ALA A 144 -18.13 -16.19 33.31
N ARG A 145 -17.51 -16.26 32.12
CA ARG A 145 -16.73 -15.22 31.43
C ARG A 145 -17.45 -14.64 30.21
N ILE A 146 -18.76 -14.87 30.09
CA ILE A 146 -19.61 -14.23 29.09
C ILE A 146 -20.45 -13.15 29.79
N VAL A 147 -20.33 -11.91 29.31
CA VAL A 147 -21.13 -10.77 29.75
C VAL A 147 -21.92 -10.27 28.54
N ASP A 148 -23.22 -10.55 28.53
CA ASP A 148 -24.12 -10.21 27.45
C ASP A 148 -25.02 -9.01 27.82
N ALA A 149 -25.94 -8.64 26.92
CA ALA A 149 -26.81 -7.48 27.11
C ALA A 149 -27.67 -7.55 28.39
N THR A 150 -27.99 -8.75 28.91
CA THR A 150 -28.82 -8.90 30.13
C THR A 150 -28.07 -8.58 31.42
N ARG A 151 -26.75 -8.69 31.40
CA ARG A 151 -25.87 -8.53 32.56
C ARG A 151 -24.73 -7.56 32.30
N ARG A 152 -24.90 -6.65 31.33
CA ARG A 152 -23.89 -5.64 30.95
C ARG A 152 -23.39 -4.81 32.14
N ASP A 153 -24.28 -4.47 33.08
CA ASP A 153 -23.95 -3.69 34.27
C ASP A 153 -23.07 -4.48 35.26
N ARG A 154 -22.93 -5.80 35.07
CA ARG A 154 -22.05 -6.66 35.85
C ARG A 154 -20.65 -6.81 35.26
N LEU A 155 -20.33 -6.18 34.13
CA LEU A 155 -19.01 -6.30 33.46
C LEU A 155 -17.85 -6.13 34.45
N ALA A 156 -17.81 -5.00 35.16
CA ALA A 156 -16.77 -4.72 36.14
C ALA A 156 -16.76 -5.71 37.32
N ALA A 157 -17.93 -6.16 37.77
CA ALA A 157 -18.02 -7.16 38.85
C ALA A 157 -17.45 -8.52 38.42
N VAL A 158 -17.68 -8.93 37.16
CA VAL A 158 -17.12 -10.17 36.59
C VAL A 158 -15.61 -10.06 36.46
N ILE A 159 -15.10 -8.92 35.97
CA ILE A 159 -13.66 -8.66 35.88
C ILE A 159 -13.00 -8.74 37.26
N ARG A 160 -13.57 -8.11 38.30
CA ARG A 160 -13.01 -8.15 39.66
C ARG A 160 -13.07 -9.55 40.29
N ALA A 161 -14.11 -10.33 40.03
CA ALA A 161 -14.20 -11.70 40.51
C ALA A 161 -13.22 -12.64 39.81
N ALA A 162 -12.86 -12.32 38.56
CA ALA A 162 -11.89 -13.06 37.76
C ALA A 162 -10.43 -12.67 38.04
N LEU A 163 -10.22 -11.40 38.35
CA LEU A 163 -8.93 -10.82 38.68
C LEU A 163 -9.00 -10.12 40.04
N PRO A 164 -9.04 -10.85 41.18
CA PRO A 164 -9.10 -10.23 42.50
C PRO A 164 -7.85 -9.38 42.79
N ALA A 165 -8.04 -8.28 43.52
CA ALA A 165 -6.97 -7.33 43.82
C ALA A 165 -6.00 -7.83 44.91
N ASP A 166 -6.46 -8.75 45.76
CA ASP A 166 -5.79 -9.30 46.93
C ASP A 166 -4.91 -10.52 46.64
N GLU A 167 -4.75 -10.88 45.36
CA GLU A 167 -3.91 -12.01 44.96
C GLU A 167 -2.41 -11.70 45.06
N PRO A 168 -1.57 -12.74 45.28
CA PRO A 168 -0.12 -12.57 45.30
C PRO A 168 0.40 -11.99 43.98
N ARG A 169 1.20 -10.93 44.08
CA ARG A 169 1.77 -10.26 42.92
C ARG A 169 2.76 -11.16 42.18
N LEU A 170 2.54 -11.32 40.88
CA LEU A 170 3.43 -12.05 39.99
C LEU A 170 4.78 -11.34 39.84
N ALA A 171 5.87 -12.11 39.74
CA ALA A 171 7.22 -11.56 39.57
C ALA A 171 7.38 -10.72 38.28
N CYS A 172 6.57 -11.00 37.26
CA CYS A 172 6.55 -10.27 36.00
C CYS A 172 5.66 -9.01 36.00
N ALA A 173 4.89 -8.75 37.07
CA ALA A 173 3.87 -7.69 37.12
C ALA A 173 4.39 -6.30 36.72
N SER A 174 5.60 -5.93 37.16
CA SER A 174 6.21 -4.63 36.80
C SER A 174 6.65 -4.56 35.33
N LYS A 175 6.99 -5.70 34.72
CA LYS A 175 7.43 -5.78 33.32
C LYS A 175 6.26 -5.84 32.33
N ILE A 176 5.11 -6.35 32.76
CA ILE A 176 3.90 -6.46 31.93
C ILE A 176 3.44 -5.08 31.42
N HIS A 177 3.43 -4.07 32.28
CA HIS A 177 3.03 -2.73 31.88
C HIS A 177 3.95 -2.12 30.83
N HIS A 178 5.26 -2.36 30.94
CA HIS A 178 6.24 -1.91 29.95
C HIS A 178 6.06 -2.65 28.62
N PHE A 179 5.87 -3.97 28.67
CA PHE A 179 5.61 -4.80 27.50
C PHE A 179 4.35 -4.34 26.74
N LEU A 180 3.25 -4.08 27.46
CA LEU A 180 2.00 -3.62 26.83
C LEU A 180 2.13 -2.18 26.31
N ALA A 181 2.84 -1.30 27.02
CA ALA A 181 3.07 0.07 26.57
C ALA A 181 3.96 0.14 25.31
N ASP A 182 4.97 -0.72 25.20
CA ASP A 182 5.82 -0.83 24.00
C ASP A 182 5.05 -1.37 22.79
N GLU A 183 4.06 -2.25 23.01
CA GLU A 183 3.16 -2.74 21.96
C GLU A 183 2.07 -1.73 21.57
N LEU A 184 1.62 -0.91 22.52
CA LEU A 184 0.65 0.17 22.31
C LEU A 184 1.26 1.43 21.69
N ALA A 185 2.59 1.50 21.56
CA ALA A 185 3.28 2.57 20.82
C ALA A 185 3.02 2.52 19.29
N LEU A 186 2.12 1.65 18.83
CA LEU A 186 1.68 1.52 17.45
C LEU A 186 0.14 1.48 17.36
N THR A 187 -0.54 2.57 17.71
CA THR A 187 -1.70 3.00 16.91
C THR A 187 -1.22 4.08 15.96
N PRO A 188 -0.86 3.74 14.72
CA PRO A 188 -0.70 4.79 13.75
C PRO A 188 -2.11 5.06 13.21
N ASP A 189 -2.56 6.33 13.31
CA ASP A 189 -3.44 6.92 12.28
C ASP A 189 -3.01 6.34 10.93
N ALA A 190 -3.94 6.01 10.02
CA ALA A 190 -3.59 5.56 8.67
C ALA A 190 -2.46 6.41 8.08
N SER A 191 -2.40 7.70 8.41
CA SER A 191 -1.30 8.60 8.04
C SER A 191 0.05 8.33 8.70
N ALA A 192 0.08 7.95 9.97
CA ALA A 192 1.29 7.48 10.63
C ALA A 192 1.72 6.11 10.09
N LEU A 193 0.77 5.23 9.74
CA LEU A 193 1.06 3.96 9.05
C LEU A 193 1.64 4.24 7.66
N VAL A 194 1.10 5.22 6.92
CA VAL A 194 1.64 5.67 5.63
C VAL A 194 3.09 6.13 5.78
N GLY A 195 3.38 6.98 6.78
CA GLY A 195 4.74 7.48 7.03
C GLY A 195 5.73 6.38 7.42
N GLN A 196 5.31 5.47 8.31
CA GLN A 196 6.12 4.32 8.72
C GLN A 196 6.34 3.34 7.57
N ALA A 197 5.30 3.07 6.78
CA ALA A 197 5.39 2.22 5.58
C ALA A 197 6.35 2.81 4.56
N GLY A 198 6.26 4.10 4.25
CA GLY A 198 7.18 4.77 3.34
C GLY A 198 8.65 4.67 3.79
N THR A 199 8.90 4.83 5.09
CA THR A 199 10.24 4.72 5.69
C THR A 199 10.78 3.28 5.61
N LEU A 200 9.94 2.30 5.96
CA LEU A 200 10.30 0.89 5.99
C LEU A 200 10.56 0.33 4.59
N VAL A 201 9.69 0.66 3.62
CA VAL A 201 9.87 0.28 2.21
C VAL A 201 11.15 0.91 1.66
N THR A 202 11.41 2.18 1.94
CA THR A 202 12.66 2.83 1.53
C THR A 202 13.90 2.14 2.10
N ARG A 203 13.86 1.73 3.36
CA ARG A 203 14.97 1.00 3.99
C ARG A 203 15.18 -0.38 3.35
N LEU A 204 14.10 -1.14 3.13
CA LEU A 204 14.18 -2.51 2.59
C LEU A 204 14.57 -2.52 1.10
N ALA A 205 13.98 -1.64 0.29
CA ALA A 205 14.33 -1.47 -1.12
C ALA A 205 15.72 -0.85 -1.34
N GLY A 206 16.33 -0.30 -0.29
CA GLY A 206 17.70 0.24 -0.32
C GLY A 206 18.79 -0.80 -0.61
N GLY A 207 18.49 -2.10 -0.48
CA GLY A 207 19.42 -3.19 -0.78
C GLY A 207 19.99 -3.13 -2.20
N LEU A 208 19.12 -2.90 -3.20
CA LEU A 208 19.52 -2.77 -4.61
C LEU A 208 20.48 -1.58 -4.80
N ALA A 209 20.16 -0.43 -4.21
CA ALA A 209 20.99 0.76 -4.28
C ALA A 209 22.34 0.60 -3.55
N SER A 210 22.40 -0.23 -2.51
CA SER A 210 23.62 -0.53 -1.78
C SER A 210 24.57 -1.43 -2.57
N TRP A 211 24.07 -2.54 -3.13
CA TRP A 211 24.94 -3.52 -3.80
C TRP A 211 25.30 -3.13 -5.23
N ALA A 212 24.37 -2.58 -6.02
CA ALA A 212 24.64 -2.24 -7.41
C ALA A 212 25.74 -1.16 -7.57
N ARG A 213 25.82 -0.21 -6.61
CA ARG A 213 26.87 0.82 -6.57
C ARG A 213 28.26 0.32 -6.14
N ARG A 214 28.37 -0.92 -5.66
CA ARG A 214 29.65 -1.56 -5.29
C ARG A 214 30.25 -2.40 -6.42
N LEU A 215 29.56 -2.51 -7.55
CA LEU A 215 30.08 -3.21 -8.71
C LEU A 215 31.16 -2.37 -9.39
N GLU A 216 32.26 -3.00 -9.78
CA GLU A 216 33.36 -2.36 -10.50
C GLU A 216 33.69 -3.20 -11.74
N PHE A 217 33.58 -2.59 -12.93
CA PHE A 217 33.92 -3.19 -14.21
C PHE A 217 34.04 -2.12 -15.30
N THR A 218 34.77 -2.43 -16.37
CA THR A 218 35.09 -1.48 -17.45
C THR A 218 34.80 -2.10 -18.81
N PRO A 219 34.08 -1.39 -19.72
CA PRO A 219 33.37 -0.14 -19.48
C PRO A 219 32.19 -0.32 -18.51
N PHE A 220 31.86 0.70 -17.73
CA PHE A 220 30.72 0.62 -16.81
C PHE A 220 29.41 0.75 -17.59
N ARG A 221 28.79 -0.40 -17.87
CA ARG A 221 27.53 -0.57 -18.59
C ARG A 221 26.65 -1.57 -17.83
N LEU A 222 25.76 -1.06 -16.97
CA LEU A 222 24.94 -1.88 -16.09
C LEU A 222 23.46 -1.83 -16.48
N ARG A 223 22.90 -2.99 -16.84
CA ARG A 223 21.46 -3.20 -17.01
C ARG A 223 20.88 -3.77 -15.72
N VAL A 224 19.96 -3.05 -15.10
CA VAL A 224 19.22 -3.50 -13.91
C VAL A 224 17.81 -3.82 -14.32
N ILE A 225 17.48 -5.12 -14.34
CA ILE A 225 16.13 -5.62 -14.56
C ILE A 225 15.49 -5.82 -13.19
N GLY A 226 14.71 -4.83 -12.75
CA GLY A 226 14.10 -4.83 -11.42
C GLY A 226 12.58 -4.79 -11.51
N THR A 227 11.87 -5.59 -10.71
CA THR A 227 10.39 -5.51 -10.63
C THR A 227 9.88 -4.20 -10.01
N ALA A 228 8.58 -3.95 -10.02
CA ALA A 228 7.97 -2.81 -9.35
C ALA A 228 8.28 -2.85 -7.84
N GLY A 229 8.69 -1.73 -7.26
CA GLY A 229 9.00 -1.68 -5.83
C GLY A 229 10.35 -2.27 -5.42
N SER A 230 11.23 -2.63 -6.35
CA SER A 230 12.59 -3.15 -6.05
C SER A 230 13.63 -2.09 -5.66
N GLY A 231 13.31 -0.81 -5.80
CA GLY A 231 14.23 0.29 -5.48
C GLY A 231 14.99 0.91 -6.66
N LYS A 232 14.68 0.58 -7.93
CA LYS A 232 15.33 1.16 -9.14
C LYS A 232 15.44 2.69 -9.10
N THR A 233 14.32 3.37 -8.85
CA THR A 233 14.28 4.84 -8.81
C THR A 233 15.13 5.41 -7.65
N GLN A 234 15.23 4.70 -6.52
CA GLN A 234 16.12 5.10 -5.42
C GLN A 234 17.59 4.90 -5.79
N LEU A 235 17.91 3.79 -6.47
CA LEU A 235 19.23 3.57 -7.05
C LEU A 235 19.61 4.71 -8.00
N ALA A 236 18.72 5.13 -8.91
CA ALA A 236 18.97 6.26 -9.80
C ALA A 236 19.32 7.55 -9.04
N VAL A 237 18.55 7.89 -8.01
CA VAL A 237 18.80 9.08 -7.18
C VAL A 237 20.15 8.99 -6.46
N GLN A 238 20.51 7.83 -5.90
CA GLN A 238 21.79 7.65 -5.22
C GLN A 238 22.98 7.70 -6.18
N VAL A 239 22.84 7.11 -7.38
CA VAL A 239 23.88 7.19 -8.43
C VAL A 239 24.11 8.65 -8.85
N MET A 240 23.05 9.45 -9.01
CA MET A 240 23.20 10.89 -9.31
C MET A 240 23.90 11.64 -8.18
N LYS A 241 23.52 11.39 -6.92
CA LYS A 241 24.14 12.04 -5.75
C LYS A 241 25.63 11.71 -5.63
N ASP A 242 25.99 10.45 -5.84
CA ASP A 242 27.38 10.01 -5.85
C ASP A 242 28.19 10.67 -6.97
N ALA A 243 27.61 10.77 -8.17
CA ALA A 243 28.26 11.43 -9.29
C ALA A 243 28.49 12.91 -8.98
N ALA A 244 27.47 13.62 -8.50
CA ALA A 244 27.58 15.02 -8.10
C ALA A 244 28.65 15.22 -7.01
N ALA A 245 28.69 14.33 -6.00
CA ALA A 245 29.71 14.37 -4.94
C ALA A 245 31.15 14.18 -5.46
N ARG A 246 31.34 13.51 -6.61
CA ARG A 246 32.63 13.37 -7.31
C ARG A 246 32.90 14.51 -8.30
N GLY A 247 32.07 15.56 -8.35
CA GLY A 247 32.16 16.63 -9.34
C GLY A 247 31.85 16.19 -10.77
N GLN A 248 31.20 15.02 -10.94
CA GLN A 248 30.78 14.49 -12.23
C GLN A 248 29.45 15.09 -12.65
N ARG A 249 29.15 15.04 -13.95
CA ARG A 249 27.90 15.52 -14.55
C ARG A 249 26.94 14.36 -14.81
N PRO A 250 25.93 14.13 -13.95
CA PRO A 250 24.92 13.12 -14.19
C PRO A 250 23.79 13.62 -15.10
N LEU A 251 23.34 12.75 -16.02
CA LEU A 251 22.11 12.89 -16.78
C LEU A 251 21.17 11.75 -16.41
N TYR A 252 19.95 12.08 -16.03
CA TYR A 252 18.84 11.15 -15.86
C TYR A 252 17.82 11.35 -16.98
N VAL A 253 17.44 10.25 -17.62
CA VAL A 253 16.45 10.21 -18.69
C VAL A 253 15.43 9.13 -18.38
N CYS A 254 14.15 9.45 -18.47
CA CYS A 254 13.09 8.44 -18.47
C CYS A 254 12.08 8.70 -19.60
N PHE A 255 11.11 7.81 -19.77
CA PHE A 255 10.07 8.04 -20.77
C PHE A 255 8.93 8.94 -20.24
N ASN A 256 8.48 8.72 -19.01
CA ASN A 256 7.29 9.37 -18.47
C ASN A 256 7.59 10.77 -17.90
N ARG A 257 6.86 11.80 -18.36
CA ARG A 257 7.05 13.21 -17.92
C ARG A 257 6.80 13.42 -16.42
N PRO A 258 5.66 12.98 -15.84
CA PRO A 258 5.44 12.97 -14.39
C PRO A 258 6.58 12.37 -13.56
N LEU A 259 7.23 11.30 -14.04
CA LEU A 259 8.37 10.70 -13.35
C LEU A 259 9.58 11.63 -13.39
N ALA A 260 9.91 12.20 -14.56
CA ALA A 260 10.99 13.18 -14.67
C ALA A 260 10.77 14.39 -13.75
N ASP A 261 9.54 14.92 -13.69
CA ASP A 261 9.18 16.04 -12.82
C ASP A 261 9.32 15.69 -11.33
N HIS A 262 8.97 14.47 -10.95
CA HIS A 262 9.19 13.99 -9.59
C HIS A 262 10.67 13.88 -9.26
N ILE A 263 11.47 13.32 -10.16
CA ILE A 263 12.91 13.12 -9.96
C ILE A 263 13.67 14.44 -9.91
N ALA A 264 13.28 15.41 -10.74
CA ALA A 264 13.88 16.74 -10.74
C ALA A 264 13.80 17.45 -9.38
N ARG A 265 12.78 17.15 -8.55
CA ARG A 265 12.64 17.72 -7.20
C ARG A 265 13.58 17.11 -6.16
N VAL A 266 14.07 15.89 -6.39
CA VAL A 266 14.90 15.14 -5.42
C VAL A 266 16.33 14.92 -5.91
N ALA A 267 16.60 15.24 -7.18
CA ALA A 267 17.92 15.17 -7.79
C ALA A 267 18.84 16.27 -7.26
N PRO A 268 20.17 16.05 -7.25
CA PRO A 268 21.11 17.11 -6.91
C PRO A 268 21.08 18.23 -7.98
N PRO A 269 21.36 19.50 -7.63
CA PRO A 269 21.28 20.63 -8.56
C PRO A 269 22.14 20.48 -9.82
N GLU A 270 23.24 19.74 -9.74
CA GLU A 270 24.16 19.47 -10.83
C GLU A 270 23.62 18.43 -11.84
N ALA A 271 22.61 17.66 -11.45
CA ALA A 271 22.02 16.64 -12.32
C ALA A 271 21.05 17.26 -13.33
N LYS A 272 21.21 16.85 -14.58
CA LYS A 272 20.21 17.14 -15.61
C LYS A 272 19.17 16.02 -15.61
N VAL A 273 17.90 16.38 -15.44
CA VAL A 273 16.77 15.43 -15.39
C VAL A 273 15.79 15.79 -16.48
N ALA A 274 15.43 14.83 -17.33
CA ALA A 274 14.44 15.04 -18.37
C ALA A 274 13.69 13.74 -18.68
N ASN A 275 12.53 13.86 -19.33
CA ASN A 275 12.09 12.75 -20.15
C ASN A 275 12.83 12.78 -21.51
N TYR A 276 12.75 11.69 -22.28
CA TYR A 276 13.46 11.58 -23.55
C TYR A 276 13.10 12.69 -24.56
N HIS A 277 11.80 12.98 -24.75
CA HIS A 277 11.37 14.00 -25.72
C HIS A 277 11.78 15.42 -25.35
N GLN A 278 11.83 15.73 -24.05
CA GLN A 278 12.36 17.01 -23.57
C GLN A 278 13.85 17.13 -23.79
N LEU A 279 14.60 16.04 -23.60
CA LEU A 279 16.02 16.02 -23.93
C LEU A 279 16.23 16.31 -25.42
N CYS A 280 15.41 15.71 -26.30
CA CYS A 280 15.41 15.99 -27.73
C CYS A 280 15.09 17.48 -28.02
N ASP A 281 14.04 18.04 -27.41
CA ASP A 281 13.67 19.46 -27.57
C ASP A 281 14.80 20.39 -27.13
N TRP A 282 15.41 20.14 -25.97
CA TRP A 282 16.51 20.96 -25.49
C TRP A 282 17.71 20.92 -26.42
N ILE A 283 18.09 19.75 -26.93
CA ILE A 283 19.20 19.61 -27.87
C ILE A 283 18.88 20.27 -29.21
N ALA A 284 17.64 20.16 -29.69
CA ALA A 284 17.20 20.81 -30.93
C ALA A 284 17.25 22.34 -30.83
N ARG A 285 16.71 22.93 -29.75
CA ARG A 285 16.74 24.38 -29.49
C ARG A 285 18.16 24.91 -29.36
N ASP A 286 19.00 24.14 -28.69
CA ASP A 286 20.39 24.44 -28.47
C ASP A 286 21.25 24.41 -29.76
N ALA A 287 20.76 23.68 -30.77
CA ALA A 287 21.25 23.70 -32.15
C ALA A 287 20.55 24.76 -33.04
N GLY A 288 19.79 25.68 -32.45
CA GLY A 288 19.12 26.78 -33.15
C GLY A 288 17.83 26.41 -33.86
N ARG A 289 17.17 25.30 -33.48
CA ARG A 289 15.94 24.82 -34.12
C ARG A 289 14.77 24.85 -33.15
N GLU A 290 13.68 25.50 -33.51
CA GLU A 290 12.45 25.50 -32.73
C GLU A 290 11.50 24.39 -33.19
N PRO A 291 11.10 23.45 -32.31
CA PRO A 291 10.11 22.44 -32.63
C PRO A 291 8.69 23.02 -32.70
N ASP A 292 7.88 22.58 -33.67
CA ASP A 292 6.47 22.96 -33.76
C ASP A 292 5.59 21.95 -33.03
N PHE A 293 5.22 22.26 -31.79
CA PHE A 293 4.35 21.42 -30.95
C PHE A 293 2.89 21.34 -31.42
N ARG A 294 2.52 22.03 -32.51
CA ARG A 294 1.22 21.87 -33.17
C ARG A 294 1.21 20.71 -34.17
N SER A 295 2.39 20.22 -34.58
CA SER A 295 2.52 19.07 -35.47
C SER A 295 2.18 17.77 -34.73
N ALA A 296 1.35 16.92 -35.33
CA ALA A 296 1.08 15.58 -34.83
C ALA A 296 2.34 14.68 -34.83
N GLN A 297 3.34 15.03 -35.65
CA GLN A 297 4.60 14.30 -35.82
C GLN A 297 5.75 14.91 -35.02
N VAL A 298 5.48 15.93 -34.19
CA VAL A 298 6.54 16.67 -33.47
C VAL A 298 7.49 15.76 -32.70
N PHE A 299 6.99 14.67 -32.11
CA PHE A 299 7.81 13.73 -31.36
C PHE A 299 8.75 12.93 -32.26
N GLU A 300 8.25 12.40 -33.38
CA GLU A 300 9.09 11.70 -34.37
C GLU A 300 10.14 12.64 -34.96
N GLU A 301 9.75 13.88 -35.30
CA GLU A 301 10.67 14.91 -35.77
C GLU A 301 11.75 15.23 -34.74
N LEU A 302 11.40 15.36 -33.46
CA LEU A 302 12.35 15.60 -32.37
C LEU A 302 13.35 14.45 -32.24
N GLU A 303 12.89 13.21 -32.36
CA GLU A 303 13.72 12.01 -32.27
C GLU A 303 14.72 11.93 -33.43
N THR A 304 14.26 12.09 -34.68
CA THR A 304 15.12 12.15 -35.86
C THR A 304 16.14 13.29 -35.74
N ARG A 305 15.68 14.48 -35.33
CA ARG A 305 16.56 15.64 -35.14
C ARG A 305 17.63 15.37 -34.09
N PHE A 306 17.29 14.75 -32.96
CA PHE A 306 18.28 14.41 -31.94
C PHE A 306 19.33 13.44 -32.48
N ALA A 307 18.92 12.42 -33.23
CA ALA A 307 19.84 11.48 -33.87
C ALA A 307 20.83 12.18 -34.83
N ASP A 308 20.39 13.20 -35.57
CA ASP A 308 21.22 13.89 -36.56
C ASP A 308 22.03 15.07 -36.00
N THR A 309 21.63 15.63 -34.86
CA THR A 309 22.24 16.85 -34.30
C THR A 309 23.63 16.56 -33.72
N PRO A 310 24.70 17.24 -34.16
CA PRO A 310 26.03 17.07 -33.56
C PRO A 310 26.05 17.39 -32.06
N ILE A 311 26.65 16.50 -31.26
CA ILE A 311 26.69 16.62 -29.80
C ILE A 311 27.97 17.33 -29.37
N GLY A 312 27.85 18.58 -28.92
CA GLY A 312 28.97 19.33 -28.36
C GLY A 312 29.35 18.91 -26.93
N PRO A 313 30.52 19.32 -26.40
CA PRO A 313 31.01 18.94 -25.08
C PRO A 313 30.05 19.25 -23.92
N ARG A 314 29.22 20.30 -24.06
CA ARG A 314 28.19 20.66 -23.08
C ARG A 314 27.13 19.58 -22.88
N TRP A 315 26.89 18.74 -23.89
CA TRP A 315 25.92 17.64 -23.85
C TRP A 315 26.57 16.29 -23.55
N GLN A 316 27.85 16.27 -23.17
CA GLN A 316 28.54 15.06 -22.76
C GLN A 316 28.58 14.93 -21.22
N PHE A 317 28.16 13.77 -20.72
CA PHE A 317 27.96 13.47 -19.31
C PHE A 317 28.89 12.35 -18.85
N ASP A 318 29.29 12.39 -17.58
CA ASP A 318 30.16 11.39 -16.96
C ASP A 318 29.34 10.19 -16.43
N VAL A 319 28.04 10.40 -16.18
CA VAL A 319 27.10 9.36 -15.77
C VAL A 319 25.77 9.56 -16.50
N LEU A 320 25.27 8.51 -17.16
CA LEU A 320 23.93 8.48 -17.75
C LEU A 320 23.08 7.41 -17.07
N ILE A 321 21.89 7.79 -16.62
CA ILE A 321 20.90 6.88 -16.07
C ILE A 321 19.66 6.93 -16.95
N VAL A 322 19.28 5.77 -17.49
CA VAL A 322 18.00 5.58 -18.15
C VAL A 322 17.09 4.83 -17.20
N ASP A 323 15.98 5.42 -16.77
CA ASP A 323 14.92 4.75 -15.99
C ASP A 323 13.69 4.50 -16.86
N GLU A 324 12.91 3.48 -16.49
CA GLU A 324 11.82 2.93 -17.32
C GLU A 324 12.31 2.53 -18.74
N GLY A 325 13.51 1.94 -18.82
CA GLY A 325 14.18 1.57 -20.08
C GLY A 325 13.36 0.63 -20.99
N GLN A 326 12.42 -0.14 -20.44
CA GLN A 326 11.49 -0.94 -21.23
C GLN A 326 10.55 -0.13 -22.12
N ASP A 327 10.42 1.18 -21.89
CA ASP A 327 9.66 2.10 -22.74
C ASP A 327 10.54 2.74 -23.83
N PHE A 328 11.84 2.44 -23.92
CA PHE A 328 12.73 2.98 -24.95
C PHE A 328 12.75 2.10 -26.20
N GLN A 329 13.31 2.63 -27.29
CA GLN A 329 13.49 1.92 -28.57
C GLN A 329 14.96 1.89 -28.96
N GLN A 330 15.34 0.91 -29.79
CA GLN A 330 16.73 0.71 -30.18
C GLN A 330 17.43 1.95 -30.77
N PRO A 331 16.79 2.75 -31.66
CA PRO A 331 17.43 3.95 -32.20
C PRO A 331 17.79 4.99 -31.13
N TRP A 332 17.02 5.05 -30.05
CA TRP A 332 17.24 6.00 -28.95
C TRP A 332 18.48 5.64 -28.13
N VAL A 333 18.82 4.35 -28.03
CA VAL A 333 20.05 3.90 -27.36
C VAL A 333 21.27 4.49 -28.07
N ALA A 334 21.34 4.40 -29.40
CA ALA A 334 22.44 4.95 -30.18
C ALA A 334 22.52 6.49 -30.06
N ALA A 335 21.38 7.18 -30.01
CA ALA A 335 21.35 8.63 -29.80
C ALA A 335 21.86 9.03 -28.41
N LEU A 336 21.46 8.29 -27.37
CA LEU A 336 21.90 8.51 -25.98
C LEU A 336 23.38 8.20 -25.76
N GLU A 337 23.94 7.20 -26.46
CA GLU A 337 25.36 6.85 -26.35
C GLU A 337 26.28 8.03 -26.69
N ARG A 338 25.86 8.87 -27.65
CA ARG A 338 26.60 10.07 -28.07
C ARG A 338 26.72 11.13 -26.97
N LEU A 339 25.88 11.05 -25.94
CA LEU A 339 25.91 11.93 -24.78
C LEU A 339 26.90 11.47 -23.70
N LEU A 340 27.57 10.34 -23.87
CA LEU A 340 28.55 9.83 -22.91
C LEU A 340 29.95 10.36 -23.20
N ARG A 341 30.65 10.75 -22.14
CA ARG A 341 32.10 10.95 -22.21
C ARG A 341 32.84 9.61 -22.30
N PRO A 342 34.08 9.59 -22.83
CA PRO A 342 34.95 8.42 -22.71
C PRO A 342 35.07 7.99 -21.24
N GLY A 343 34.84 6.71 -20.95
CA GLY A 343 34.87 6.16 -19.59
C GLY A 343 33.65 6.47 -18.72
N ALA A 344 32.63 7.17 -19.24
CA ALA A 344 31.41 7.47 -18.50
C ALA A 344 30.65 6.21 -18.08
N ALA A 345 29.96 6.27 -16.94
CA ALA A 345 29.12 5.18 -16.45
C ALA A 345 27.71 5.25 -17.05
N TRP A 346 27.19 4.11 -17.51
CA TRP A 346 25.83 4.03 -18.05
C TRP A 346 25.00 3.00 -17.28
N TRP A 347 23.91 3.47 -16.70
CA TRP A 347 22.93 2.71 -15.96
C TRP A 347 21.63 2.61 -16.78
N TRP A 348 21.16 1.40 -17.00
CA TRP A 348 19.90 1.12 -17.68
C TRP A 348 18.98 0.37 -16.73
N LEU A 349 17.96 1.05 -16.22
CA LEU A 349 17.01 0.53 -15.23
C LEU A 349 15.69 0.25 -15.92
N GLU A 350 15.20 -0.98 -15.82
CA GLU A 350 13.97 -1.36 -16.50
C GLU A 350 13.16 -2.42 -15.74
N ASP A 351 11.89 -2.50 -16.10
CA ASP A 351 10.96 -3.52 -15.65
C ASP A 351 10.11 -4.02 -16.82
N PRO A 352 10.44 -5.18 -17.42
CA PRO A 352 9.69 -5.74 -18.53
C PRO A 352 8.19 -5.91 -18.27
N LEU A 353 7.79 -6.17 -17.01
CA LEU A 353 6.38 -6.31 -16.64
C LEU A 353 5.60 -4.98 -16.73
N GLN A 354 6.30 -3.85 -16.71
CA GLN A 354 5.70 -2.53 -16.85
C GLN A 354 5.74 -1.99 -18.29
N ASN A 355 6.10 -2.80 -19.29
CA ASN A 355 6.06 -2.40 -20.71
C ASN A 355 4.61 -2.42 -21.23
N LEU A 356 3.88 -1.33 -20.93
CA LEU A 356 2.48 -1.13 -21.34
C LEU A 356 2.33 -0.78 -22.83
N TYR A 357 3.39 -0.27 -23.45
CA TYR A 357 3.42 0.09 -24.87
C TYR A 357 3.71 -1.11 -25.77
N MET A 358 3.98 -2.29 -25.19
CA MET A 358 4.34 -3.51 -25.90
C MET A 358 5.53 -3.30 -26.87
N ARG A 359 6.47 -2.43 -26.48
CA ARG A 359 7.67 -2.16 -27.27
C ARG A 359 8.59 -3.37 -27.26
N GLU A 360 9.34 -3.56 -28.35
CA GLU A 360 10.38 -4.56 -28.40
C GLU A 360 11.48 -4.20 -27.37
N PRO A 361 11.95 -5.16 -26.54
CA PRO A 361 13.04 -4.91 -25.63
C PRO A 361 14.32 -4.49 -26.38
N VAL A 362 15.01 -3.48 -25.86
CA VAL A 362 16.27 -3.05 -26.47
C VAL A 362 17.38 -4.10 -26.32
N ALA A 363 18.19 -4.23 -27.37
CA ALA A 363 19.40 -5.03 -27.39
C ALA A 363 20.57 -4.21 -26.84
N LEU A 364 21.18 -4.72 -25.76
CA LEU A 364 22.32 -4.12 -25.06
C LEU A 364 23.47 -5.16 -24.99
N PRO A 365 24.10 -5.50 -26.11
CA PRO A 365 25.14 -6.53 -26.15
C PRO A 365 26.37 -6.11 -25.33
N GLY A 366 26.93 -7.05 -24.57
CA GLY A 366 28.11 -6.80 -23.73
C GLY A 366 27.83 -6.06 -22.42
N TRP A 367 26.58 -5.74 -22.10
CA TRP A 367 26.22 -5.12 -20.83
C TRP A 367 26.14 -6.13 -19.69
N THR A 368 26.69 -5.79 -18.54
CA THR A 368 26.48 -6.55 -17.31
C THR A 368 25.03 -6.42 -16.88
N THR A 369 24.38 -7.54 -16.55
CA THR A 369 22.96 -7.53 -16.14
C THR A 369 22.81 -7.97 -14.68
N LEU A 370 22.14 -7.14 -13.88
CA LEU A 370 21.68 -7.44 -12.54
C LEU A 370 20.16 -7.61 -12.56
N LYS A 371 19.64 -8.69 -11.95
CA LYS A 371 18.21 -8.96 -11.86
C LYS A 371 17.75 -8.87 -10.41
N GLU A 372 16.66 -8.15 -10.16
CA GLU A 372 16.03 -8.03 -8.85
C GLU A 372 14.52 -8.27 -8.99
N THR A 373 14.06 -9.43 -8.51
CA THR A 373 12.67 -9.89 -8.64
C THR A 373 11.83 -9.66 -7.39
N THR A 374 12.39 -9.02 -6.36
CA THR A 374 11.71 -8.77 -5.09
C THR A 374 10.95 -7.45 -5.10
N ASN A 375 9.64 -7.51 -4.85
CA ASN A 375 8.79 -6.34 -4.63
C ASN A 375 8.70 -6.05 -3.13
N TYR A 376 9.25 -4.91 -2.70
CA TYR A 376 9.20 -4.45 -1.31
C TYR A 376 8.07 -3.46 -1.03
N ARG A 377 7.41 -2.96 -2.07
CA ARG A 377 6.47 -1.83 -2.01
C ARG A 377 5.04 -2.28 -1.73
N SER A 378 4.57 -3.27 -2.48
CA SER A 378 3.17 -3.68 -2.44
C SER A 378 2.94 -4.71 -1.34
N PRO A 379 1.83 -4.64 -0.59
CA PRO A 379 1.43 -5.69 0.34
C PRO A 379 1.50 -7.10 -0.29
N ARG A 380 1.86 -8.09 0.52
CA ARG A 380 2.08 -9.48 0.06
C ARG A 380 0.86 -10.05 -0.63
N ASP A 381 -0.33 -9.92 -0.04
CA ASP A 381 -1.60 -10.34 -0.63
C ASP A 381 -1.90 -9.69 -2.00
N ILE A 382 -1.51 -8.42 -2.22
CA ILE A 382 -1.60 -7.77 -3.54
C ILE A 382 -0.66 -8.44 -4.55
N LEU A 383 0.58 -8.73 -4.13
CA LEU A 383 1.53 -9.40 -5.01
C LEU A 383 1.07 -10.83 -5.33
N ASP A 384 0.61 -11.58 -4.32
CA ASP A 384 0.12 -12.94 -4.47
C ASP A 384 -1.05 -12.98 -5.46
N TYR A 385 -2.02 -12.08 -5.29
CA TYR A 385 -3.11 -11.88 -6.25
C TYR A 385 -2.61 -11.63 -7.68
N VAL A 386 -1.64 -10.72 -7.83
CA VAL A 386 -1.08 -10.40 -9.14
C VAL A 386 -0.34 -11.61 -9.72
N ARG A 387 0.41 -12.39 -8.93
CA ARG A 387 1.05 -13.62 -9.42
C ARG A 387 0.04 -14.63 -9.93
N ASP A 388 -1.06 -14.80 -9.21
CA ASP A 388 -2.09 -15.78 -9.57
C ASP A 388 -2.85 -15.37 -10.84
N VAL A 389 -3.25 -14.10 -10.94
CA VAL A 389 -4.05 -13.60 -12.09
C VAL A 389 -3.19 -13.29 -13.31
N VAL A 390 -2.03 -12.65 -13.13
CA VAL A 390 -1.16 -12.21 -14.24
C VAL A 390 -0.20 -13.31 -14.67
N GLY A 391 0.22 -14.20 -13.76
CA GLY A 391 1.29 -15.18 -13.99
C GLY A 391 1.00 -16.19 -15.10
N ALA A 392 -0.28 -16.50 -15.34
CA ALA A 392 -0.68 -17.38 -16.43
C ALA A 392 -0.38 -16.78 -17.81
N SER A 393 -0.65 -15.48 -18.00
CA SER A 393 -0.41 -14.77 -19.26
C SER A 393 1.02 -14.22 -19.36
N VAL A 394 1.68 -13.97 -18.23
CA VAL A 394 3.04 -13.40 -18.16
C VAL A 394 3.87 -14.18 -17.15
N PRO A 395 4.61 -15.23 -17.57
CA PRO A 395 5.36 -16.11 -16.67
C PRO A 395 6.37 -15.39 -15.75
N LEU A 396 6.92 -14.26 -16.21
CA LEU A 396 7.82 -13.43 -15.40
C LEU A 396 7.14 -12.89 -14.13
N ALA A 397 5.82 -12.64 -14.17
CA ALA A 397 5.06 -12.20 -13.00
C ALA A 397 4.93 -13.31 -11.95
N ALA A 398 4.80 -14.57 -12.37
CA ALA A 398 4.69 -15.70 -11.45
C ALA A 398 5.96 -15.92 -10.61
N ALA A 399 7.13 -15.51 -11.12
CA ALA A 399 8.43 -15.68 -10.47
C ALA A 399 8.79 -14.56 -9.46
N LEU A 400 7.90 -13.60 -9.21
CA LEU A 400 8.17 -12.48 -8.32
C LEU A 400 8.20 -12.89 -6.85
N ALA A 401 9.18 -12.38 -6.11
CA ALA A 401 9.27 -12.53 -4.68
C ALA A 401 8.62 -11.32 -3.98
N SER A 402 7.98 -11.54 -2.83
CA SER A 402 7.57 -10.43 -1.96
C SER A 402 8.61 -10.22 -0.89
N GLY A 403 9.11 -8.99 -0.79
CA GLY A 403 9.92 -8.50 0.33
C GLY A 403 9.14 -7.53 1.21
N SER A 404 7.84 -7.32 0.92
CA SER A 404 7.03 -6.38 1.66
C SER A 404 6.76 -6.88 3.09
N PRO A 405 6.93 -6.01 4.09
CA PRO A 405 6.58 -6.33 5.47
C PRO A 405 5.05 -6.30 5.68
N PHE A 406 4.31 -5.68 4.76
CA PHE A 406 2.86 -5.49 4.83
C PHE A 406 2.09 -6.61 4.14
N ASP A 407 0.92 -6.94 4.67
CA ASP A 407 0.06 -8.02 4.23
C ASP A 407 -1.37 -7.79 4.73
N GLY A 408 -2.32 -8.60 4.27
CA GLY A 408 -3.72 -8.51 4.72
C GLY A 408 -4.37 -7.17 4.34
N SER A 409 -3.97 -6.59 3.21
CA SER A 409 -4.61 -5.37 2.67
C SER A 409 -6.08 -5.58 2.30
N ASP A 410 -6.48 -6.83 2.03
CA ASP A 410 -7.84 -7.24 1.64
C ASP A 410 -8.32 -6.55 0.36
N ILE A 411 -7.88 -7.06 -0.80
CA ILE A 411 -8.22 -6.47 -2.10
C ILE A 411 -9.74 -6.45 -2.28
N SER A 412 -10.31 -5.25 -2.38
CA SER A 412 -11.75 -5.08 -2.51
C SER A 412 -12.15 -4.98 -3.98
N LEU A 413 -13.27 -5.59 -4.37
CA LEU A 413 -13.84 -5.48 -5.72
C LEU A 413 -15.19 -4.76 -5.67
N SER A 414 -15.33 -3.72 -6.49
CA SER A 414 -16.58 -3.01 -6.74
C SER A 414 -16.97 -3.14 -8.21
N VAL A 415 -18.04 -3.88 -8.46
CA VAL A 415 -18.47 -4.22 -9.83
C VAL A 415 -19.45 -3.18 -10.38
N TYR A 416 -19.37 -2.92 -11.69
CA TYR A 416 -20.34 -2.13 -12.45
C TYR A 416 -20.84 -2.86 -13.70
N ASP A 417 -22.01 -2.47 -14.20
CA ASP A 417 -22.60 -3.03 -15.42
C ASP A 417 -21.96 -2.39 -16.66
N GLU A 418 -21.38 -3.22 -17.54
CA GLU A 418 -20.81 -2.78 -18.82
C GLU A 418 -21.82 -2.14 -19.78
N ALA A 419 -23.12 -2.45 -19.65
CA ALA A 419 -24.16 -1.84 -20.51
C ALA A 419 -24.21 -0.31 -20.36
N ASN A 420 -23.86 0.19 -19.17
CA ASN A 420 -23.73 1.62 -18.86
C ASN A 420 -22.31 1.93 -18.34
N ALA A 421 -21.27 1.44 -19.03
CA ALA A 421 -19.90 1.46 -18.52
C ALA A 421 -19.40 2.81 -17.99
N ALA A 422 -19.74 3.93 -18.65
CA ALA A 422 -19.31 5.26 -18.23
C ALA A 422 -19.92 5.66 -16.87
N GLU A 423 -21.25 5.66 -16.77
CA GLU A 423 -21.95 6.04 -15.52
C GLU A 423 -21.76 4.99 -14.42
N GLY A 424 -21.81 3.71 -14.78
CA GLY A 424 -21.59 2.60 -13.86
C GLY A 424 -20.21 2.63 -13.21
N SER A 425 -19.15 2.88 -13.98
CA SER A 425 -17.79 3.01 -13.44
C SER A 425 -17.64 4.23 -12.54
N ILE A 426 -18.27 5.37 -12.87
CA ILE A 426 -18.31 6.58 -12.03
C ILE A 426 -18.94 6.27 -10.67
N GLU A 427 -20.13 5.67 -10.65
CA GLU A 427 -20.83 5.34 -9.39
C GLU A 427 -20.08 4.30 -8.57
N ALA A 428 -19.50 3.29 -9.21
CA ALA A 428 -18.67 2.30 -8.53
C ALA A 428 -17.40 2.93 -7.93
N THR A 429 -16.80 3.91 -8.61
CA THR A 429 -15.63 4.63 -8.11
C THR A 429 -15.98 5.54 -6.93
N LYS A 430 -17.14 6.21 -6.95
CA LYS A 430 -17.62 7.00 -5.80
C LYS A 430 -17.75 6.13 -4.54
N ARG A 431 -18.32 4.93 -4.68
CA ARG A 431 -18.40 3.95 -3.58
C ARG A 431 -17.02 3.51 -3.10
N ALA A 432 -16.10 3.24 -4.02
CA ALA A 432 -14.72 2.90 -3.66
C ALA A 432 -13.99 4.02 -2.90
N ILE A 433 -14.20 5.30 -3.27
CA ILE A 433 -13.64 6.44 -2.52
C ILE A 433 -14.23 6.48 -1.10
N THR A 434 -15.55 6.31 -0.99
CA THR A 434 -16.23 6.28 0.32
C THR A 434 -15.70 5.15 1.20
N GLN A 435 -15.49 3.97 0.61
CA GLN A 435 -14.89 2.83 1.29
C GLN A 435 -13.47 3.13 1.77
N ALA A 436 -12.61 3.70 0.91
CA ALA A 436 -11.25 4.08 1.30
C ALA A 436 -11.24 5.07 2.48
N LEU A 437 -12.12 6.09 2.45
CA LEU A 437 -12.25 7.04 3.54
C LEU A 437 -12.74 6.38 4.85
N SER A 438 -13.68 5.42 4.77
CA SER A 438 -14.15 4.68 5.94
C SER A 438 -13.07 3.78 6.57
N LEU A 439 -12.04 3.41 5.80
CA LEU A 439 -10.87 2.67 6.27
C LEU A 439 -9.80 3.61 6.87
N GLY A 440 -10.07 4.91 6.95
CA GLY A 440 -9.20 5.90 7.59
C GLY A 440 -8.19 6.58 6.67
N PHE A 441 -8.15 6.26 5.36
CA PHE A 441 -7.26 6.95 4.43
C PHE A 441 -7.68 8.42 4.26
N ARG A 442 -6.70 9.35 4.24
CA ARG A 442 -6.99 10.75 3.90
C ARG A 442 -7.17 10.86 2.38
N LYS A 443 -7.89 11.88 1.93
CA LYS A 443 -8.13 12.12 0.48
C LYS A 443 -6.83 12.17 -0.33
N GLN A 444 -5.78 12.78 0.24
CA GLN A 444 -4.44 12.88 -0.35
C GLN A 444 -3.68 11.54 -0.44
N ASP A 445 -4.07 10.54 0.35
CA ASP A 445 -3.50 9.19 0.34
C ASP A 445 -4.19 8.29 -0.70
N ILE A 446 -5.28 8.78 -1.30
CA ILE A 446 -6.11 8.07 -2.28
C ILE A 446 -5.77 8.55 -3.68
N VAL A 447 -5.47 7.60 -4.56
CA VAL A 447 -5.35 7.83 -6.00
C VAL A 447 -6.42 7.03 -6.74
N VAL A 448 -7.22 7.72 -7.54
CA VAL A 448 -8.10 7.11 -8.53
C VAL A 448 -7.29 6.91 -9.80
N LEU A 449 -6.98 5.65 -10.10
CA LEU A 449 -6.15 5.26 -11.22
C LEU A 449 -7.04 4.68 -12.32
N SER A 450 -7.11 5.32 -13.48
CA SER A 450 -7.85 4.76 -14.61
C SER A 450 -7.05 3.62 -15.28
N PHE A 451 -7.73 2.50 -15.55
CA PHE A 451 -7.26 1.44 -16.44
C PHE A 451 -7.08 1.93 -17.89
N ARG A 452 -7.71 3.05 -18.26
CA ARG A 452 -7.68 3.61 -19.61
C ARG A 452 -6.65 4.74 -19.72
N GLY A 453 -6.31 5.10 -20.96
CA GLY A 453 -5.62 6.36 -21.21
C GLY A 453 -6.52 7.55 -20.90
N ARG A 454 -5.93 8.73 -20.67
CA ARG A 454 -6.66 9.95 -20.29
C ARG A 454 -7.83 10.27 -21.23
N GLU A 455 -7.62 10.20 -22.54
CA GLU A 455 -8.65 10.53 -23.53
C GLU A 455 -9.80 9.49 -23.57
N GLY A 456 -9.55 8.25 -23.14
CA GLY A 456 -10.54 7.18 -23.11
C GLY A 456 -11.24 6.97 -21.77
N SER A 457 -10.88 7.75 -20.75
CA SER A 457 -11.44 7.65 -19.40
C SER A 457 -12.67 8.54 -19.23
N ALA A 458 -13.76 7.98 -18.72
CA ALA A 458 -14.97 8.70 -18.35
C ALA A 458 -14.72 9.67 -17.18
N MET A 459 -13.70 9.41 -16.36
CA MET A 459 -13.34 10.22 -15.19
C MET A 459 -12.67 11.54 -15.58
N THR A 460 -12.01 11.62 -16.75
CA THR A 460 -11.30 12.83 -17.20
C THR A 460 -12.23 14.04 -17.36
N ALA A 461 -13.49 13.80 -17.75
CA ALA A 461 -14.51 14.83 -17.90
C ALA A 461 -15.13 15.26 -16.55
N GLN A 462 -14.87 14.54 -15.46
CA GLN A 462 -15.45 14.81 -14.15
C GLN A 462 -14.53 15.75 -13.36
N ASP A 463 -15.10 16.81 -12.80
CA ASP A 463 -14.42 17.64 -11.81
C ASP A 463 -14.63 17.11 -10.38
N HIS A 464 -15.70 16.35 -10.16
CA HIS A 464 -16.06 15.79 -8.87
C HIS A 464 -16.51 14.33 -9.01
N LEU A 465 -16.15 13.51 -8.03
CA LEU A 465 -16.75 12.19 -7.81
C LEU A 465 -17.52 12.22 -6.48
N GLY A 466 -18.83 12.48 -6.59
CA GLY A 466 -19.67 12.69 -5.42
C GLY A 466 -19.27 14.01 -4.73
N PRO A 467 -19.02 14.02 -3.41
CA PRO A 467 -18.59 15.23 -2.70
C PRO A 467 -17.08 15.51 -2.84
N HIS A 468 -16.33 14.71 -3.61
CA HIS A 468 -14.88 14.79 -3.68
C HIS A 468 -14.41 15.46 -4.97
N ARG A 469 -13.72 16.59 -4.85
CA ARG A 469 -13.10 17.29 -5.98
C ARG A 469 -11.84 16.56 -6.44
N LEU A 470 -11.75 16.31 -7.74
CA LEU A 470 -10.62 15.62 -8.35
C LEU A 470 -9.47 16.58 -8.66
N ARG A 471 -8.27 16.22 -8.20
CA ARG A 471 -7.03 16.81 -8.70
C ARG A 471 -6.60 16.02 -9.93
N SER A 472 -6.61 16.62 -11.11
CA SER A 472 -6.31 15.93 -12.38
C SER A 472 -5.50 16.78 -13.33
N PHE A 473 -4.68 16.15 -14.17
CA PHE A 473 -3.87 16.86 -15.16
C PHE A 473 -4.76 17.49 -16.25
N THR A 474 -4.60 18.80 -16.48
CA THR A 474 -5.41 19.56 -17.44
C THR A 474 -5.05 19.26 -18.89
N GLY A 475 -3.91 18.58 -19.13
CA GLY A 475 -3.39 18.34 -20.48
C GLY A 475 -2.40 19.41 -20.93
N LYS A 476 -2.18 20.44 -20.10
CA LYS A 476 -1.38 21.61 -20.44
C LYS A 476 -0.18 21.73 -19.52
N TYR A 477 0.84 22.43 -20.01
CA TYR A 477 1.99 22.84 -19.23
C TYR A 477 2.04 24.37 -19.24
N ASP A 478 2.46 24.97 -18.14
CA ASP A 478 2.65 26.41 -18.04
C ASP A 478 3.86 26.88 -18.89
N LEU A 479 4.11 28.19 -18.92
CA LEU A 479 5.23 28.79 -19.65
C LEU A 479 6.62 28.32 -19.16
N PHE A 480 6.70 27.77 -17.95
CA PHE A 480 7.92 27.22 -17.37
C PHE A 480 8.01 25.71 -17.57
N GLY A 481 7.05 25.11 -18.28
CA GLY A 481 6.98 23.67 -18.55
C GLY A 481 6.46 22.84 -17.38
N ASN A 482 5.89 23.45 -16.34
CA ASN A 482 5.30 22.72 -15.22
C ASN A 482 3.91 22.20 -15.61
N PRO A 483 3.55 20.96 -15.20
CA PRO A 483 2.24 20.42 -15.49
C PRO A 483 1.13 21.17 -14.73
N GLU A 484 0.10 21.58 -15.45
CA GLU A 484 -1.09 22.21 -14.87
C GLU A 484 -2.06 21.14 -14.36
N TYR A 485 -2.51 21.29 -13.11
CA TYR A 485 -3.51 20.41 -12.51
C TYR A 485 -4.75 21.21 -12.11
N ARG A 486 -5.93 20.61 -12.29
CA ARG A 486 -7.15 21.07 -11.61
C ARG A 486 -6.93 20.92 -10.11
N GLU A 487 -7.36 21.90 -9.33
CA GLU A 487 -7.34 21.81 -7.87
C GLU A 487 -8.35 20.77 -7.38
N GLY A 488 -7.94 19.98 -6.39
CA GLY A 488 -8.79 18.97 -5.76
C GLY A 488 -8.03 18.19 -4.70
N ASP A 489 -8.76 17.34 -3.98
CA ASP A 489 -8.24 16.63 -2.81
C ASP A 489 -7.84 15.18 -3.13
N VAL A 490 -8.46 14.58 -4.15
CA VAL A 490 -8.24 13.19 -4.56
C VAL A 490 -7.56 13.21 -5.92
N LEU A 491 -6.37 12.61 -6.02
CA LEU A 491 -5.63 12.57 -7.28
C LEU A 491 -6.28 11.59 -8.26
N PHE A 492 -6.56 12.06 -9.47
CA PHE A 492 -6.98 11.24 -10.60
C PHE A 492 -5.87 11.24 -11.67
N GLU A 493 -5.44 10.05 -12.07
CA GLU A 493 -4.47 9.86 -13.14
C GLU A 493 -4.77 8.63 -14.00
N SER A 494 -4.23 8.60 -15.21
CA SER A 494 -4.23 7.40 -16.06
C SER A 494 -3.09 6.46 -15.68
N ILE A 495 -3.27 5.15 -15.92
CA ILE A 495 -2.23 4.14 -15.68
C ILE A 495 -0.89 4.48 -16.36
N TYR A 496 -0.93 5.06 -17.55
CA TYR A 496 0.26 5.43 -18.31
C TYR A 496 1.05 6.58 -17.66
N ARG A 497 0.35 7.58 -17.11
CA ARG A 497 0.97 8.74 -16.47
C ARG A 497 1.40 8.48 -15.03
N PHE A 498 0.68 7.62 -14.31
CA PHE A 498 1.02 7.27 -12.93
C PHE A 498 2.14 6.22 -12.81
N LYS A 499 2.60 5.66 -13.94
CA LYS A 499 3.75 4.76 -13.98
C LYS A 499 4.99 5.42 -13.35
N GLY A 500 5.75 4.64 -12.58
CA GLY A 500 6.85 5.11 -11.73
C GLY A 500 6.42 5.61 -10.34
N GLN A 501 5.17 6.03 -10.16
CA GLN A 501 4.65 6.54 -8.89
C GLN A 501 3.99 5.42 -8.06
N ALA A 502 3.52 5.76 -6.86
CA ALA A 502 2.79 4.88 -5.94
C ALA A 502 1.93 5.72 -4.98
N ALA A 503 0.93 5.08 -4.36
CA ALA A 503 0.09 5.70 -3.33
C ALA A 503 -0.33 4.69 -2.27
N PRO A 504 -0.63 5.15 -1.03
CA PRO A 504 -1.16 4.29 0.02
C PRO A 504 -2.40 3.52 -0.40
N CYS A 505 -3.42 4.22 -0.88
CA CYS A 505 -4.66 3.63 -1.36
C CYS A 505 -4.82 3.91 -2.86
N VAL A 506 -4.91 2.84 -3.65
CA VAL A 506 -5.19 2.94 -5.09
C VAL A 506 -6.57 2.38 -5.36
N ILE A 507 -7.43 3.21 -5.95
CA ILE A 507 -8.71 2.83 -6.51
C ILE A 507 -8.49 2.65 -8.01
N PHE A 508 -8.33 1.40 -8.44
CA PHE A 508 -8.03 1.08 -9.83
C PHE A 508 -9.32 0.85 -10.61
N THR A 509 -9.70 1.82 -11.43
CA THR A 509 -11.04 1.94 -12.00
C THR A 509 -11.10 1.79 -13.51
N GLU A 510 -12.32 1.63 -14.02
CA GLU A 510 -12.64 1.42 -15.44
C GLU A 510 -11.99 0.15 -16.01
N ILE A 511 -11.76 -0.86 -15.15
CA ILE A 511 -11.20 -2.13 -15.59
C ILE A 511 -12.24 -2.89 -16.39
N ASP A 512 -11.98 -3.01 -17.67
CA ASP A 512 -12.90 -3.60 -18.63
C ASP A 512 -12.13 -4.14 -19.83
N PHE A 513 -12.43 -5.38 -20.22
CA PHE A 513 -11.80 -6.07 -21.34
C PHE A 513 -12.65 -7.27 -21.79
N ASP A 514 -12.55 -7.61 -23.08
CA ASP A 514 -13.23 -8.79 -23.66
C ASP A 514 -12.42 -10.08 -23.43
N ALA A 515 -11.09 -9.99 -23.56
CA ALA A 515 -10.17 -11.11 -23.41
C ALA A 515 -8.99 -10.74 -22.50
N PHE A 516 -8.52 -11.71 -21.72
CA PHE A 516 -7.39 -11.54 -20.81
C PHE A 516 -6.07 -11.90 -21.50
N ASP A 517 -5.55 -10.97 -22.30
CA ASP A 517 -4.26 -11.12 -22.99
C ASP A 517 -3.08 -10.57 -22.15
N GLU A 518 -1.86 -10.70 -22.68
CA GLU A 518 -0.65 -10.18 -22.04
C GLU A 518 -0.72 -8.66 -21.78
N ARG A 519 -1.34 -7.88 -22.67
CA ARG A 519 -1.44 -6.43 -22.51
C ARG A 519 -2.32 -6.08 -21.32
N ILE A 520 -3.47 -6.73 -21.18
CA ILE A 520 -4.37 -6.58 -20.04
C ILE A 520 -3.67 -7.04 -18.75
N ALA A 521 -2.97 -8.18 -18.80
CA ALA A 521 -2.23 -8.72 -17.66
C ALA A 521 -1.14 -7.75 -17.17
N ARG A 522 -0.36 -7.14 -18.07
CA ARG A 522 0.63 -6.09 -17.73
C ARG A 522 -0.03 -4.83 -17.16
N LYS A 523 -1.19 -4.41 -17.68
CA LYS A 523 -1.95 -3.28 -17.10
C LYS A 523 -2.42 -3.57 -15.68
N LEU A 524 -2.91 -4.79 -15.42
CA LEU A 524 -3.27 -5.21 -14.06
C LEU A 524 -2.05 -5.20 -13.14
N PHE A 525 -0.94 -5.78 -13.58
CA PHE A 525 0.32 -5.75 -12.84
C PHE A 525 0.74 -4.33 -12.48
N VAL A 526 0.80 -3.44 -13.47
CA VAL A 526 1.23 -2.05 -13.25
C VAL A 526 0.30 -1.35 -12.28
N GLY A 527 -1.03 -1.41 -12.49
CA GLY A 527 -2.01 -0.72 -11.67
C GLY A 527 -2.07 -1.22 -10.23
N ALA A 528 -2.09 -2.54 -10.03
CA ALA A 528 -2.12 -3.15 -8.70
C ALA A 528 -0.85 -2.83 -7.89
N THR A 529 0.32 -2.90 -8.52
CA THR A 529 1.62 -2.61 -7.86
C THR A 529 1.86 -1.13 -7.55
N ARG A 530 0.91 -0.24 -7.86
CA ARG A 530 0.92 1.14 -7.40
C ARG A 530 0.48 1.30 -5.95
N ALA A 531 -0.30 0.35 -5.44
CA ALA A 531 -0.77 0.36 -4.05
C ALA A 531 0.37 -0.03 -3.10
N THR A 532 0.57 0.78 -2.06
CA THR A 532 1.50 0.47 -0.97
C THR A 532 0.81 -0.04 0.29
N MET A 533 -0.52 0.15 0.40
CA MET A 533 -1.30 -0.34 1.54
C MET A 533 -2.65 -0.94 1.15
N LYS A 534 -3.44 -0.31 0.28
CA LYS A 534 -4.78 -0.78 -0.09
C LYS A 534 -5.01 -0.69 -1.59
N LEU A 535 -5.58 -1.75 -2.15
CA LEU A 535 -6.08 -1.78 -3.52
C LEU A 535 -7.59 -2.01 -3.51
N ILE A 536 -8.33 -1.12 -4.17
CA ILE A 536 -9.74 -1.29 -4.47
C ILE A 536 -9.87 -1.36 -5.99
N VAL A 537 -10.38 -2.46 -6.49
CA VAL A 537 -10.58 -2.72 -7.91
C VAL A 537 -12.00 -2.36 -8.31
N VAL A 538 -12.17 -1.54 -9.34
CA VAL A 538 -13.46 -1.19 -9.92
C VAL A 538 -13.50 -1.72 -11.36
N ALA A 539 -14.28 -2.77 -11.57
CA ALA A 539 -14.31 -3.53 -12.82
C ALA A 539 -15.73 -3.78 -13.34
N SER A 540 -15.87 -3.96 -14.66
CA SER A 540 -17.13 -4.41 -15.25
C SER A 540 -17.48 -5.83 -14.80
N GLN A 541 -18.74 -6.26 -14.94
CA GLN A 541 -19.14 -7.63 -14.57
C GLN A 541 -18.38 -8.67 -15.39
N ARG A 542 -18.21 -8.42 -16.70
CA ARG A 542 -17.41 -9.31 -17.55
C ARG A 542 -15.95 -9.41 -17.10
N ALA A 543 -15.29 -8.29 -16.80
CA ALA A 543 -13.90 -8.31 -16.37
C ALA A 543 -13.75 -8.98 -15.01
N ALA A 544 -14.64 -8.68 -14.06
CA ALA A 544 -14.64 -9.24 -12.71
C ALA A 544 -14.59 -10.77 -12.68
N ARG A 545 -15.24 -11.46 -13.64
CA ARG A 545 -15.21 -12.93 -13.76
C ARG A 545 -13.80 -13.49 -13.98
N HIS A 546 -12.92 -12.73 -14.64
CA HIS A 546 -11.53 -13.11 -14.89
C HIS A 546 -10.58 -12.69 -13.78
N LEU A 547 -11.00 -11.78 -12.88
CA LEU A 547 -10.13 -11.25 -11.85
C LEU A 547 -10.06 -12.15 -10.62
N HIS A 548 -10.89 -13.20 -10.48
CA HIS A 548 -10.90 -14.10 -9.31
C HIS A 548 -11.01 -13.40 -7.95
N LEU A 549 -11.46 -12.14 -7.94
CA LEU A 549 -11.75 -11.35 -6.74
C LEU A 549 -13.21 -11.55 -6.36
N ARG A 550 -13.50 -11.62 -5.06
CA ARG A 550 -14.89 -11.76 -4.59
C ARG A 550 -15.61 -10.41 -4.69
N ASP A 551 -16.75 -10.40 -5.37
CA ASP A 551 -17.60 -9.21 -5.50
C ASP A 551 -18.21 -8.84 -4.13
N SER A 552 -18.15 -7.56 -3.79
CA SER A 552 -18.79 -7.00 -2.61
C SER A 552 -20.33 -7.09 -2.65
N LYS A 553 -20.96 -7.39 -3.79
CA LYS A 553 -22.41 -7.65 -3.92
C LYS A 553 -22.80 -9.14 -3.89
N GLN A 554 -22.08 -10.06 -4.54
CA GLN A 554 -22.52 -11.47 -4.61
C GLN A 554 -22.57 -12.19 -3.26
N VAL A 555 -21.79 -11.77 -2.27
CA VAL A 555 -21.89 -12.38 -0.94
C VAL A 555 -23.07 -11.82 -0.11
N ARG A 556 -23.86 -10.88 -0.67
CA ARG A 556 -25.12 -10.34 -0.11
C ARG A 556 -26.28 -11.26 -0.49
N ASP A 557 -26.32 -11.70 -1.75
CA ASP A 557 -27.42 -12.52 -2.29
C ASP A 557 -27.29 -14.02 -1.92
N ALA A 558 -26.08 -14.55 -1.77
CA ALA A 558 -25.84 -15.92 -1.29
C ALA A 558 -26.18 -16.15 0.20
N ARG A 559 -26.81 -15.17 0.85
CA ARG A 559 -27.25 -15.20 2.26
C ARG A 559 -28.77 -15.12 2.41
N GLU A 560 -29.51 -14.95 1.31
CA GLU A 560 -30.98 -14.89 1.29
C GLU A 560 -31.63 -16.17 0.72
N THR A 561 -30.83 -17.12 0.23
CA THR A 561 -31.21 -18.53 -0.03
C THR A 561 -30.36 -19.45 0.81
#